data_AF-A0A1H0HDK8-F1
#
_entry.id   AF-A0A1H0HDK8-F1
#
_cell.length_a   1.000
_cell.length_b   1.000
_cell.length_c   1.000
_cell.angle_alpha   90.00
_cell.angle_beta   90.00
_cell.angle_gamma   90.00
#
_symmetry.space_group_name_H-M   'P 1'
#
loop_
_entity.id
_entity.type
_entity.pdbx_description
1 polymer ?
#
loop_
_entity_poly.entity_id
_entity_poly.type
_entity_poly.pdbx_seq_one_letter_code
_entity_poly.pdbx_strand_id
1 'polypeptide(L)'
;MAGDVTAEPDRRKGMLPAWMVSKGGLAAIAGGTLLLACCGAYAALRGDGEAPPAVTEEKVEIPVPMPVASKPQAIKADAYSIVSVFEGEAFLATPNDLVRVVVGAVVPGLGTITSVETFPNGGGTVAGTEAVLRTR
;
A
#
# COMPACT_ATOMS: atom_id res chain seq x y z
N MET A 1 42.53 -25.76 33.36
CA MET A 1 43.57 -24.80 32.95
C MET A 1 43.96 -25.11 31.51
N ALA A 2 43.99 -24.07 30.69
CA ALA A 2 44.66 -23.85 29.39
C ALA A 2 45.18 -25.03 28.52
N GLY A 3 45.05 -24.86 27.21
CA GLY A 3 45.80 -25.57 26.16
C GLY A 3 44.96 -25.82 24.92
N ASP A 4 44.48 -24.79 24.22
CA ASP A 4 45.10 -24.26 22.98
C ASP A 4 45.53 -25.37 22.00
N VAL A 5 44.64 -25.67 21.04
CA VAL A 5 45.00 -26.36 19.78
C VAL A 5 45.15 -25.28 18.72
N THR A 6 46.39 -24.92 18.45
CA THR A 6 46.83 -24.03 17.38
C THR A 6 46.64 -24.72 16.03
N ALA A 7 45.71 -24.22 15.21
CA ALA A 7 45.70 -24.45 13.77
C ALA A 7 46.03 -23.13 13.06
N GLU A 8 47.20 -23.10 12.44
CA GLU A 8 47.77 -22.03 11.62
C GLU A 8 46.77 -21.55 10.53
N PRO A 9 46.46 -20.25 10.41
CA PRO A 9 45.73 -19.75 9.26
C PRO A 9 46.67 -19.66 8.05
N ASP A 10 46.45 -20.55 7.10
CA ASP A 10 47.06 -20.62 5.77
C ASP A 10 47.12 -19.23 5.10
N ARG A 11 48.36 -18.78 4.85
CA ARG A 11 48.70 -17.47 4.30
C ARG A 11 48.43 -17.46 2.80
N ARG A 12 47.17 -17.22 2.39
CA ARG A 12 46.87 -16.96 0.97
C ARG A 12 47.34 -15.55 0.57
N LYS A 13 48.51 -15.51 -0.08
CA LYS A 13 49.08 -14.33 -0.73
C LYS A 13 48.05 -13.68 -1.65
N GLY A 14 47.97 -12.34 -1.56
CA GLY A 14 46.97 -11.51 -2.22
C GLY A 14 46.88 -11.77 -3.72
N MET A 15 45.74 -12.32 -4.13
CA MET A 15 45.24 -12.19 -5.49
C MET A 15 44.22 -11.06 -5.47
N LEU A 16 44.57 -9.94 -6.11
CA LEU A 16 43.59 -8.89 -6.39
C LEU A 16 42.47 -9.51 -7.25
N PRO A 17 41.21 -9.18 -6.96
CA PRO A 17 40.08 -9.83 -7.61
C PRO A 17 40.07 -9.54 -9.12
N ALA A 18 39.75 -10.55 -9.92
CA ALA A 18 39.91 -10.59 -11.38
C ALA A 18 39.21 -9.44 -12.15
N TRP A 19 38.25 -8.76 -11.52
CA TRP A 19 37.58 -7.60 -12.11
C TRP A 19 38.48 -6.35 -12.23
N MET A 20 39.59 -6.29 -11.46
CA MET A 20 40.55 -5.18 -11.50
C MET A 20 41.54 -5.23 -12.68
N VAL A 21 41.61 -6.33 -13.44
CA VAL A 21 42.54 -6.49 -14.59
C VAL A 21 41.81 -6.39 -15.94
N SER A 22 40.50 -6.17 -15.91
CA SER A 22 39.68 -5.93 -17.09
C SER A 22 39.85 -4.49 -17.60
N LYS A 23 39.89 -4.30 -18.93
CA LYS A 23 39.91 -2.97 -19.58
C LYS A 23 38.76 -2.06 -19.11
N GLY A 24 37.64 -2.62 -18.66
CA GLY A 24 36.52 -1.87 -18.08
C GLY A 24 36.76 -1.37 -16.65
N GLY A 25 37.61 -2.05 -15.86
CA GLY A 25 37.94 -1.66 -14.48
C GLY A 25 38.85 -0.43 -14.42
N LEU A 26 39.79 -0.31 -15.36
CA LEU A 26 40.66 0.87 -15.48
C LEU A 26 39.88 2.13 -15.90
N ALA A 27 38.86 2.01 -16.75
CA ALA A 27 38.00 3.11 -17.15
C ALA A 27 37.16 3.66 -15.98
N ALA A 28 36.73 2.79 -15.05
CA ALA A 28 35.98 3.20 -13.87
C ALA A 28 36.81 4.02 -12.87
N ILE A 29 38.11 3.73 -12.73
CA ILE A 29 39.03 4.49 -11.84
C ILE A 29 39.35 5.86 -12.46
N ALA A 30 39.55 5.94 -13.78
CA ALA A 30 39.74 7.20 -14.48
C ALA A 30 38.48 8.10 -14.44
N GLY A 31 37.29 7.52 -14.57
CA GLY A 31 36.02 8.25 -14.45
C GLY A 31 35.75 8.72 -13.02
N GLY A 32 36.03 7.88 -12.02
CA GLY A 32 35.83 8.22 -10.60
C GLY A 32 36.75 9.33 -10.10
N THR A 33 38.00 9.36 -10.57
CA THR A 33 38.96 10.43 -10.20
C THR A 33 38.60 11.78 -10.82
N LEU A 34 38.05 11.81 -12.03
CA LEU A 34 37.56 13.04 -12.67
C LEU A 34 36.33 13.62 -11.94
N LEU A 35 35.39 12.77 -11.51
CA LEU A 35 34.18 13.21 -10.80
C LEU A 35 34.50 13.77 -9.41
N LEU A 36 35.46 13.17 -8.69
CA LEU A 36 35.91 13.68 -7.39
C LEU A 36 36.66 15.01 -7.52
N ALA A 37 37.48 15.18 -8.55
CA ALA A 37 38.19 16.43 -8.83
C ALA A 37 37.23 17.58 -9.20
N CYS A 38 36.16 17.29 -9.95
CA CYS A 38 35.17 18.28 -10.35
C CYS A 38 34.30 18.73 -9.16
N CYS A 39 33.90 17.82 -8.28
CA CYS A 39 33.17 18.16 -7.05
C CYS A 39 34.04 18.95 -6.05
N GLY A 40 35.32 18.60 -5.91
CA GLY A 40 36.25 19.33 -5.04
C GLY A 40 36.48 20.78 -5.50
N ALA A 41 36.64 21.00 -6.81
CA ALA A 41 36.76 22.34 -7.37
C ALA A 41 35.45 23.16 -7.23
N TYR A 42 34.29 22.51 -7.39
CA TYR A 42 32.99 23.18 -7.23
C TYR A 42 32.73 23.63 -5.78
N ALA A 43 33.18 22.85 -4.79
CA ALA A 43 33.08 23.21 -3.38
C ALA A 43 34.02 24.37 -3.01
N ALA A 44 35.23 24.41 -3.58
CA ALA A 44 36.18 25.50 -3.35
C ALA A 44 35.75 26.84 -3.99
N LEU A 45 35.07 26.79 -5.14
CA LEU A 45 34.57 27.98 -5.85
C LEU A 45 33.30 28.60 -5.23
N ARG A 46 32.57 27.86 -4.38
CA ARG A 46 31.39 28.38 -3.66
C ARG A 46 31.69 28.83 -2.22
N GLY A 47 32.96 28.83 -1.84
CA GLY A 47 33.42 29.15 -0.48
C GLY A 47 33.46 30.63 -0.11
N ASP A 48 32.95 31.54 -0.94
CA ASP A 48 32.76 32.93 -0.54
C ASP A 48 31.39 33.05 0.16
N GLY A 49 31.49 32.94 1.49
CA GLY A 49 30.37 33.14 2.39
C GLY A 49 29.88 34.58 2.34
N GLU A 50 28.70 34.76 1.76
CA GLU A 50 27.79 35.81 2.17
C GLU A 50 26.63 35.14 2.89
N ALA A 51 26.49 35.42 4.19
CA ALA A 51 25.36 34.95 4.96
C ALA A 51 24.08 35.52 4.33
N PRO A 52 23.12 34.68 3.89
CA PRO A 52 21.86 35.20 3.39
C PRO A 52 21.18 36.00 4.51
N PRO A 53 20.55 37.14 4.20
CA PRO A 53 19.78 37.87 5.20
C PRO A 53 18.75 36.90 5.78
N ALA A 54 18.66 36.87 7.11
CA ALA A 54 17.66 36.09 7.81
C ALA A 54 16.27 36.57 7.38
N VAL A 55 15.71 35.91 6.37
CA VAL A 55 14.30 36.05 6.02
C VAL A 55 13.56 35.31 7.12
N THR A 56 13.04 36.07 8.08
CA THR A 56 12.03 35.57 9.00
C THR A 56 10.80 35.24 8.16
N GLU A 57 10.74 34.00 7.67
CA GLU A 57 9.57 33.46 7.02
C GLU A 57 8.46 33.34 8.07
N GLU A 58 7.56 34.33 8.10
CA GLU A 58 6.27 34.16 8.73
C GLU A 58 5.51 33.09 7.94
N LYS A 59 5.59 31.85 8.41
CA LYS A 59 4.89 30.70 7.86
C LYS A 59 3.39 30.91 8.02
N VAL A 60 2.79 31.60 7.06
CA VAL A 60 1.33 31.66 6.90
C VAL A 60 0.87 30.23 6.64
N GLU A 61 0.34 29.60 7.67
CA GLU A 61 -0.09 28.20 7.63
C GLU A 61 -1.39 28.14 6.82
N ILE A 62 -1.26 27.89 5.51
CA ILE A 62 -2.41 27.65 4.64
C ILE A 62 -3.04 26.32 5.09
N PRO A 63 -4.27 26.32 5.63
CA PRO A 63 -4.90 25.09 6.09
C PRO A 63 -5.07 24.15 4.90
N VAL A 64 -4.42 23.00 4.97
CA VAL A 64 -4.54 21.94 3.97
C VAL A 64 -5.97 21.41 4.06
N PRO A 65 -6.77 21.41 2.98
CA PRO A 65 -8.12 20.89 3.04
C PRO A 65 -8.07 19.40 3.36
N MET A 66 -8.57 19.04 4.54
CA MET A 66 -8.72 17.67 4.98
C MET A 66 -9.85 17.02 4.16
N PRO A 67 -9.63 15.87 3.51
CA PRO A 67 -10.70 15.12 2.88
C PRO A 67 -11.73 14.73 3.94
N VAL A 68 -12.93 15.30 3.86
CA VAL A 68 -14.07 14.83 4.65
C VAL A 68 -14.60 13.58 3.98
N ALA A 69 -14.51 12.45 4.68
CA ALA A 69 -15.18 11.23 4.24
C ALA A 69 -16.69 11.53 4.13
N SER A 70 -17.26 11.27 2.96
CA SER A 70 -18.70 11.35 2.75
C SER A 70 -19.39 10.49 3.81
N LYS A 71 -20.39 11.05 4.51
CA LYS A 71 -21.19 10.26 5.44
C LYS A 71 -21.74 9.03 4.70
N PRO A 72 -21.63 7.81 5.27
CA PRO A 72 -22.27 6.64 4.68
C PRO A 72 -23.77 6.96 4.53
N GLN A 73 -24.25 6.95 3.29
CA GLN A 73 -25.68 7.09 3.07
C GLN A 73 -26.33 5.85 3.67
N ALA A 74 -27.26 6.03 4.61
CA ALA A 74 -27.98 4.91 5.20
C ALA A 74 -28.83 4.26 4.09
N ILE A 75 -28.36 3.12 3.59
CA ILE A 75 -29.07 2.35 2.57
C ILE A 75 -30.28 1.71 3.27
N LYS A 76 -31.46 1.99 2.74
CA LYS A 76 -32.72 1.40 3.20
C LYS A 76 -32.97 0.07 2.50
N ALA A 77 -33.79 -0.80 3.10
CA ALA A 77 -34.13 -2.11 2.55
C ALA A 77 -34.70 -2.05 1.12
N ASP A 78 -35.46 -1.01 0.78
CA ASP A 78 -36.10 -0.82 -0.53
C ASP A 78 -35.11 -0.49 -1.67
N ALA A 79 -33.91 -0.05 -1.33
CA ALA A 79 -32.85 0.19 -2.30
C ALA A 79 -32.16 -1.10 -2.78
N TYR A 80 -32.43 -2.23 -2.14
CA TYR A 80 -31.87 -3.53 -2.50
C TYR A 80 -32.79 -4.29 -3.46
N SER A 81 -32.18 -4.91 -4.47
CA SER A 81 -32.84 -5.86 -5.35
C SER A 81 -32.11 -7.21 -5.30
N ILE A 82 -32.86 -8.31 -5.20
CA ILE A 82 -32.30 -9.65 -5.26
C ILE A 82 -31.96 -9.97 -6.72
N VAL A 83 -30.67 -10.12 -7.02
CA VAL A 83 -30.19 -10.49 -8.36
C VAL A 83 -30.22 -12.00 -8.53
N SER A 84 -29.67 -12.71 -7.55
CA SER A 84 -29.65 -14.18 -7.55
C SER A 84 -29.54 -14.71 -6.12
N VAL A 85 -30.02 -15.93 -5.95
CA VAL A 85 -29.87 -16.70 -4.71
C VAL A 85 -29.30 -18.07 -5.09
N PHE A 86 -28.20 -18.46 -4.46
CA PHE A 86 -27.48 -19.68 -4.77
C PHE A 86 -26.87 -20.29 -3.50
N GLU A 87 -27.12 -21.58 -3.27
CA GLU A 87 -26.53 -22.36 -2.16
C GLU A 87 -26.66 -21.70 -0.76
N GLY A 88 -27.75 -20.96 -0.50
CA GLY A 88 -27.97 -20.29 0.79
C GLY A 88 -27.29 -18.91 0.91
N GLU A 89 -26.69 -18.42 -0.17
CA GLU A 89 -26.17 -17.06 -0.31
C GLU A 89 -27.08 -16.26 -1.26
N ALA A 90 -27.14 -14.95 -1.05
CA ALA A 90 -27.84 -14.04 -1.94
C ALA A 90 -26.93 -12.93 -2.45
N PHE A 91 -27.10 -12.55 -3.72
CA PHE A 91 -26.47 -11.38 -4.31
C PHE A 91 -27.51 -10.27 -4.40
N LEU A 92 -27.25 -9.19 -3.68
CA LEU A 92 -28.10 -8.01 -3.62
C LEU A 92 -27.44 -6.88 -4.41
N ALA A 93 -28.19 -6.26 -5.31
CA ALA A 93 -27.78 -5.04 -5.97
C ALA A 93 -28.36 -3.82 -5.23
N THR A 94 -27.50 -2.84 -5.01
CA THR A 94 -27.87 -1.45 -4.69
C THR A 94 -27.64 -0.60 -5.95
N PRO A 95 -27.99 0.70 -5.96
CA PRO A 95 -27.75 1.55 -7.13
C PRO A 95 -26.28 1.64 -7.57
N ASN A 96 -25.33 1.43 -6.66
CA ASN A 96 -23.90 1.61 -6.93
C ASN A 96 -23.06 0.34 -6.73
N ASP A 97 -23.54 -0.60 -5.92
CA ASP A 97 -22.76 -1.76 -5.48
C ASP A 97 -23.55 -3.07 -5.61
N LEU A 98 -22.81 -4.15 -5.79
CA LEU A 98 -23.32 -5.51 -5.71
C LEU A 98 -22.70 -6.20 -4.49
N VAL A 99 -23.55 -6.68 -3.60
CA VAL A 99 -23.18 -7.17 -2.28
C VAL A 99 -23.61 -8.62 -2.15
N ARG A 100 -22.68 -9.49 -1.75
CA ARG A 100 -22.98 -10.87 -1.38
C ARG A 100 -23.32 -10.96 0.09
N VAL A 101 -24.42 -11.62 0.42
CA VAL A 101 -24.91 -11.77 1.78
C VAL A 101 -25.17 -13.23 2.12
N VAL A 102 -24.89 -13.58 3.38
CA VAL A 102 -25.05 -14.91 3.95
C VAL A 102 -25.78 -14.80 5.29
N VAL A 103 -26.34 -15.89 5.78
CA VAL A 103 -26.97 -15.93 7.11
C VAL A 103 -25.97 -15.51 8.19
N GLY A 104 -26.38 -14.61 9.08
CA GLY A 104 -25.55 -13.99 10.10
C GLY A 104 -24.82 -12.72 9.66
N ALA A 105 -24.82 -12.37 8.37
CA ALA A 105 -24.25 -11.10 7.92
C ALA A 105 -25.12 -9.92 8.38
N VAL A 106 -24.49 -8.80 8.70
CA VAL A 106 -25.17 -7.54 9.01
C VAL A 106 -25.20 -6.67 7.76
N VAL A 107 -26.39 -6.33 7.30
CA VAL A 107 -26.59 -5.55 6.07
C VAL A 107 -27.37 -4.28 6.42
N PRO A 108 -26.91 -3.09 5.99
CA PRO A 108 -27.62 -1.84 6.24
C PRO A 108 -29.08 -1.92 5.79
N GLY A 109 -30.01 -1.52 6.66
CA GLY A 109 -31.44 -1.49 6.37
C GLY A 109 -32.17 -2.84 6.38
N LEU A 110 -31.46 -3.97 6.29
CA LEU A 110 -32.04 -5.32 6.45
C LEU A 110 -31.76 -5.90 7.84
N GLY A 111 -30.72 -5.40 8.52
CA GLY A 111 -30.28 -5.91 9.80
C GLY A 111 -29.45 -7.19 9.66
N THR A 112 -29.55 -8.08 10.64
CA THR A 112 -28.84 -9.38 10.59
C THR A 112 -29.64 -10.35 9.74
N ILE A 113 -29.02 -10.97 8.74
CA ILE A 113 -29.69 -11.94 7.86
C ILE A 113 -30.00 -13.22 8.66
N THR A 114 -31.27 -13.59 8.71
CA THR A 114 -31.77 -14.77 9.42
C THR A 114 -32.05 -15.94 8.50
N SER A 115 -32.47 -15.69 7.26
CA SER A 115 -32.68 -16.75 6.26
C SER A 115 -32.48 -16.26 4.84
N VAL A 116 -32.08 -17.20 3.99
CA VAL A 116 -31.94 -17.02 2.55
C VAL A 116 -32.55 -18.25 1.88
N GLU A 117 -33.66 -18.05 1.16
CA GLU A 117 -34.43 -19.12 0.55
C GLU A 117 -34.54 -18.90 -0.96
N THR A 118 -34.33 -19.95 -1.75
CA THR A 118 -34.45 -19.90 -3.21
C THR A 118 -35.83 -20.41 -3.65
N PHE A 119 -36.43 -19.75 -4.63
CA PHE A 119 -37.67 -20.22 -5.22
C PHE A 119 -37.44 -21.11 -6.46
N PRO A 120 -38.34 -22.07 -6.76
CA PRO A 120 -38.21 -22.95 -7.92
C PRO A 120 -38.17 -22.22 -9.27
N ASN A 121 -38.77 -21.03 -9.32
CA ASN A 121 -38.96 -20.24 -10.53
C ASN A 121 -37.83 -19.22 -10.77
N GLY A 122 -36.77 -19.28 -9.97
CA GLY A 122 -35.73 -18.25 -9.89
C GLY A 122 -36.04 -17.18 -8.85
N GLY A 123 -35.00 -16.49 -8.37
CA GLY A 123 -35.10 -15.53 -7.26
C GLY A 123 -35.20 -16.21 -5.90
N GLY A 124 -35.71 -15.49 -4.91
CA GLY A 124 -35.79 -15.99 -3.55
C GLY A 124 -36.31 -14.97 -2.54
N THR A 125 -36.21 -15.36 -1.28
CA THR A 125 -36.49 -14.52 -0.12
C THR A 125 -35.21 -14.36 0.70
N VAL A 126 -34.91 -13.12 1.07
CA VAL A 126 -33.83 -12.80 2.01
C VAL A 126 -34.46 -12.12 3.21
N ALA A 127 -34.49 -12.80 4.35
CA ALA A 127 -35.04 -12.25 5.58
C ALA A 127 -33.91 -11.77 6.48
N GLY A 128 -34.02 -10.52 6.93
CA GLY A 128 -33.21 -9.97 8.00
C GLY A 128 -34.07 -9.55 9.19
N THR A 129 -33.42 -9.17 10.29
CA THR A 129 -34.09 -8.78 11.54
C THR A 129 -34.99 -7.55 11.38
N GLU A 130 -34.68 -6.67 10.43
CA GLU A 130 -35.40 -5.40 10.24
C GLU A 130 -36.36 -5.41 9.04
N ALA A 131 -36.04 -6.21 8.01
CA ALA A 131 -36.85 -6.27 6.80
C ALA A 131 -36.67 -7.59 6.05
N VAL A 132 -37.64 -7.90 5.18
CA VAL A 132 -37.63 -9.07 4.31
C VAL A 132 -37.71 -8.62 2.86
N LEU A 133 -36.75 -9.06 2.05
CA LEU A 133 -36.75 -8.89 0.61
C LEU A 133 -37.32 -10.13 -0.07
N ARG A 134 -38.14 -9.91 -1.07
CA ARG A 134 -38.71 -10.97 -1.92
C ARG A 134 -38.60 -10.54 -3.37
N THR A 135 -38.19 -11.48 -4.22
CA THR A 135 -38.31 -11.32 -5.67
C THR A 135 -39.79 -11.37 -6.04
N ARG A 136 -40.26 -10.42 -6.86
CA ARG A 136 -41.65 -10.40 -7.36
C ARG A 136 -41.87 -11.46 -8.42
#